data_AF-A0AAE6JFU9-F1
#
_entry.id   AF-A0AAE6JFU9-F1
#
_cell.length_a   1.000
_cell.length_b   1.000
_cell.length_c   1.000
_cell.angle_alpha   90.00
_cell.angle_beta   90.00
_cell.angle_gamma   90.00
#
_symmetry.space_group_name_H-M   'P 1'
#
loop_
_entity.id
_entity.type
_entity.pdbx_description
1 polymer ?
#
loop_
_entity_poly.entity_id
_entity_poly.type
_entity_poly.pdbx_seq_one_letter_code
_entity_poly.pdbx_strand_id
1 'polypeptide(L)'
;MLNNPALIQIVRDGGRLAAVDIFPVYSQDGELYVATQAFRLYEGYPAEAGEDFEEHLERYLESVELEGEANPGFLGELHFNGTTIYEWKYKGGSLSEAEVLQIVDLLQDKEQIFLSGNDPDTALSFTYDRFHERKYIQLVADEGRYLVFINGSFSAEIEMMEEDWELTSGDIDDSYLLTEILTRIRTSP
;
A
#
# COMPACT_ATOMS: atom_id res chain seq x y z
N MET A 1 -0.30 8.76 -14.69
CA MET A 1 -1.27 8.09 -13.79
C MET A 1 -0.50 7.06 -12.98
N LEU A 2 -0.91 6.87 -11.74
CA LEU A 2 -0.29 5.91 -10.84
C LEU A 2 -0.48 4.47 -11.40
N ASN A 3 0.61 3.72 -11.50
CA ASN A 3 0.62 2.35 -12.03
C ASN A 3 0.99 1.31 -10.96
N ASN A 4 1.13 1.73 -9.70
CA ASN A 4 1.53 0.93 -8.55
C ASN A 4 0.65 1.32 -7.34
N PRO A 5 0.46 0.48 -6.33
CA PRO A 5 -0.18 0.89 -5.09
C PRO A 5 0.55 2.05 -4.41
N ALA A 6 -0.19 2.83 -3.65
CA ALA A 6 0.34 3.95 -2.89
C ALA A 6 -0.41 4.13 -1.58
N LEU A 7 0.34 4.41 -0.52
CA LEU A 7 -0.20 4.91 0.74
C LEU A 7 -0.18 6.44 0.70
N ILE A 8 -1.31 7.05 1.01
CA ILE A 8 -1.46 8.50 1.14
C ILE A 8 -2.09 8.88 2.47
N GLN A 9 -1.93 10.14 2.88
CA GLN A 9 -2.67 10.72 3.99
C GLN A 9 -3.72 11.70 3.49
N ILE A 10 -4.92 11.60 4.03
CA ILE A 10 -6.00 12.56 3.82
C ILE A 10 -6.48 13.13 5.17
N VAL A 11 -7.10 14.30 5.11
CA VAL A 11 -7.81 14.88 6.26
C VAL A 11 -9.28 14.47 6.17
N ARG A 12 -9.75 13.70 7.16
CA ARG A 12 -11.15 13.27 7.27
C ARG A 12 -12.06 14.41 7.71
N ASP A 13 -13.36 14.25 7.47
CA ASP A 13 -14.43 15.13 7.97
C ASP A 13 -14.40 15.14 9.52
N GLY A 14 -13.73 16.14 10.10
CA GLY A 14 -13.43 16.19 11.53
C GLY A 14 -11.98 16.60 11.85
N GLY A 15 -11.13 16.71 10.83
CA GLY A 15 -9.75 17.19 10.95
C GLY A 15 -8.73 16.12 11.36
N ARG A 16 -9.15 14.87 11.51
CA ARG A 16 -8.23 13.74 11.79
C ARG A 16 -7.50 13.35 10.51
N LEU A 17 -6.18 13.13 10.61
CA LEU A 17 -5.40 12.51 9.55
C LEU A 17 -5.71 11.01 9.49
N ALA A 18 -5.92 10.50 8.28
CA ALA A 18 -6.13 9.07 8.04
C ALA A 18 -5.24 8.60 6.89
N ALA A 19 -4.67 7.41 7.07
CA ALA A 19 -3.98 6.64 6.05
C ALA A 19 -5.01 6.06 5.07
N VAL A 20 -4.72 6.12 3.76
CA VAL A 20 -5.53 5.50 2.71
C VAL A 20 -4.60 4.76 1.77
N ASP A 21 -4.83 3.47 1.62
CA ASP A 21 -4.17 2.66 0.60
C ASP A 21 -4.94 2.74 -0.71
N ILE A 22 -4.20 3.01 -1.78
CA ILE A 22 -4.70 3.12 -3.14
C ILE A 22 -4.12 1.98 -3.95
N PHE A 23 -4.96 1.14 -4.53
CA PHE A 23 -4.55 0.06 -5.41
C PHE A 23 -5.08 0.27 -6.83
N PRO A 24 -4.22 0.35 -7.86
CA PRO A 24 -4.67 0.35 -9.24
C PRO A 24 -5.42 -0.94 -9.55
N VAL A 25 -6.54 -0.82 -10.28
CA VAL A 25 -7.28 -1.96 -10.78
C VAL A 25 -6.66 -2.37 -12.11
N TYR A 26 -6.34 -3.66 -12.27
CA TYR A 26 -5.80 -4.20 -13.51
C TYR A 26 -6.88 -4.98 -14.26
N SER A 27 -6.85 -4.88 -15.59
CA SER A 27 -7.62 -5.75 -16.47
C SER A 27 -6.67 -6.67 -17.22
N GLN A 28 -7.09 -7.92 -17.40
CA GLN A 28 -6.36 -8.88 -18.23
C GLN A 28 -6.67 -8.61 -19.71
N ASP A 29 -5.64 -8.31 -20.50
CA ASP A 29 -5.69 -8.21 -21.96
C ASP A 29 -4.75 -9.26 -22.56
N GLY A 30 -5.31 -10.40 -22.94
CA GLY A 30 -4.55 -11.59 -23.34
C GLY A 30 -3.71 -12.15 -22.19
N GLU A 31 -2.38 -12.12 -22.36
CA GLU A 31 -1.40 -12.58 -21.35
C GLU A 31 -0.84 -11.44 -20.48
N LEU A 32 -1.28 -10.20 -20.70
CA LEU A 32 -0.78 -9.03 -20.00
C LEU A 32 -1.82 -8.46 -19.03
N TYR A 33 -1.37 -8.09 -17.83
CA TYR A 33 -2.15 -7.25 -16.92
C TYR A 33 -1.89 -5.78 -17.25
N VAL A 34 -2.92 -5.09 -17.69
CA VAL A 34 -2.86 -3.67 -18.02
C VAL A 34 -3.58 -2.89 -16.94
N ALA A 35 -2.92 -1.88 -16.39
CA ALA A 35 -3.54 -0.97 -15.43
C ALA A 35 -4.74 -0.29 -16.10
N THR A 36 -5.91 -0.39 -15.47
CA THR A 36 -7.08 0.37 -15.86
C THR A 36 -6.95 1.81 -15.36
N GLN A 37 -7.99 2.62 -15.60
CA GLN A 37 -8.11 3.95 -15.01
C GLN A 37 -8.90 3.94 -13.70
N ALA A 38 -9.01 2.80 -13.02
CA ALA A 38 -9.69 2.68 -11.75
C ALA A 38 -8.73 2.36 -10.61
N PHE A 39 -9.06 2.84 -9.42
CA PHE A 39 -8.33 2.62 -8.18
C PHE A 39 -9.28 2.16 -7.09
N ARG A 40 -8.91 1.12 -6.36
CA ARG A 40 -9.59 0.73 -5.13
C ARG A 40 -8.94 1.43 -3.96
N LEU A 41 -9.76 1.92 -3.05
CA LEU A 41 -9.36 2.69 -1.88
C LEU A 41 -9.69 1.88 -0.63
N TYR A 42 -8.74 1.74 0.26
CA TYR A 42 -8.90 1.07 1.54
C TYR A 42 -8.44 1.98 2.67
N GLU A 43 -9.02 1.80 3.85
CA GLU A 43 -8.49 2.37 5.08
C GLU A 43 -7.09 1.79 5.26
N GLY A 44 -6.09 2.67 5.19
CA GLY A 44 -4.71 2.25 5.31
C GLY A 44 -4.35 1.96 6.75
N TYR A 45 -3.33 1.13 6.95
CA TYR A 45 -2.84 0.84 8.29
C TYR A 45 -2.23 2.09 8.91
N PRO A 46 -2.80 2.67 9.99
CA PRO A 46 -2.14 3.75 10.69
C PRO A 46 -0.93 3.15 11.41
N ALA A 47 0.27 3.64 11.11
CA ALA A 47 1.45 3.40 11.95
C ALA A 47 1.24 4.14 13.29
N GLU A 48 0.35 3.65 14.14
CA GLU A 48 0.15 4.15 15.50
C GLU A 48 0.84 3.19 16.48
N ALA A 49 1.89 3.68 17.15
CA ALA A 49 2.55 2.96 18.23
C ALA A 49 1.61 2.84 19.45
N GLY A 50 1.39 1.62 19.97
CA GLY A 50 0.57 1.39 21.17
C GLY A 50 0.13 -0.06 21.38
N GLU A 51 -0.50 -0.33 22.54
CA GLU A 51 -0.86 -1.68 23.05
C GLU A 51 -1.97 -2.43 22.25
N ASP A 52 -2.60 -1.81 21.25
CA ASP A 52 -3.66 -2.44 20.41
C ASP A 52 -3.15 -2.90 19.03
N PHE A 53 -1.82 -2.93 18.83
CA PHE A 53 -1.15 -3.23 17.55
C PHE A 53 -1.50 -4.61 16.98
N GLU A 54 -1.40 -5.67 17.80
CA GLU A 54 -1.63 -7.05 17.35
C GLU A 54 -3.08 -7.27 16.90
N GLU A 55 -4.05 -6.71 17.61
CA GLU A 55 -5.47 -6.81 17.23
C GLU A 55 -5.77 -6.01 15.96
N HIS A 56 -5.11 -4.86 15.78
CA HIS A 56 -5.25 -4.06 14.55
C HIS A 56 -4.60 -4.73 13.36
N LEU A 57 -3.40 -5.31 13.55
CA LEU A 57 -2.71 -6.09 12.54
C LEU A 57 -3.56 -7.30 12.15
N GLU A 58 -4.07 -8.07 13.11
CA GLU A 58 -4.94 -9.22 12.84
C GLU A 58 -6.20 -8.82 12.04
N ARG A 59 -6.88 -7.73 12.42
CA ARG A 59 -8.02 -7.20 11.65
C ARG A 59 -7.63 -6.71 10.26
N TYR A 60 -6.47 -6.07 10.13
CA TYR A 60 -5.94 -5.64 8.84
C TYR A 60 -5.62 -6.85 7.95
N LEU A 61 -4.98 -7.88 8.49
CA LEU A 61 -4.69 -9.14 7.80
C LEU A 61 -5.96 -9.87 7.33
N GLU A 62 -6.96 -9.99 8.21
CA GLU A 62 -8.28 -10.52 7.85
C GLU A 62 -8.95 -9.70 6.74
N SER A 63 -8.75 -8.38 6.73
CA SER A 63 -9.35 -7.50 5.73
C SER A 63 -8.67 -7.62 4.37
N VAL A 64 -7.34 -7.74 4.33
CA VAL A 64 -6.53 -7.72 3.10
C VAL A 64 -6.76 -8.96 2.22
N GLU A 65 -7.15 -10.10 2.79
CA GLU A 65 -7.53 -11.28 2.00
C GLU A 65 -8.84 -11.06 1.20
N LEU A 66 -9.61 -10.03 1.54
CA LEU A 66 -10.87 -9.69 0.91
C LEU A 66 -10.67 -8.51 -0.06
N GLU A 67 -11.35 -8.57 -1.21
CA GLU A 67 -11.31 -7.50 -2.22
C GLU A 67 -12.63 -6.74 -2.32
N GLY A 68 -12.54 -5.45 -2.64
CA GLY A 68 -13.72 -4.62 -2.87
C GLY A 68 -14.65 -4.59 -1.66
N GLU A 69 -15.97 -4.65 -1.87
CA GLU A 69 -16.96 -4.55 -0.79
C GLU A 69 -16.90 -5.68 0.25
N ALA A 70 -16.19 -6.78 -0.03
CA ALA A 70 -15.97 -7.84 0.95
C ALA A 70 -14.96 -7.43 2.03
N ASN A 71 -14.07 -6.47 1.72
CA ASN A 71 -13.06 -5.98 2.64
C ASN A 71 -13.69 -4.96 3.62
N PRO A 72 -13.61 -5.17 4.94
CA PRO A 72 -14.17 -4.25 5.94
C PRO A 72 -13.52 -2.86 5.93
N GLY A 73 -12.27 -2.75 5.47
CA GLY A 73 -11.56 -1.49 5.24
C GLY A 73 -11.86 -0.85 3.89
N PHE A 74 -12.75 -1.41 3.06
CA PHE A 74 -13.04 -0.86 1.74
C PHE A 74 -13.72 0.50 1.84
N LEU A 75 -13.03 1.51 1.30
CA LEU A 75 -13.54 2.86 1.25
C LEU A 75 -14.32 3.10 -0.04
N GLY A 76 -13.93 2.49 -1.15
CA GLY A 76 -14.65 2.59 -2.42
C GLY A 76 -13.73 2.48 -3.63
N GLU A 77 -14.29 2.71 -4.82
CA GLU A 77 -13.58 2.66 -6.09
C GLU A 77 -13.64 4.01 -6.81
N LEU A 78 -12.48 4.54 -7.20
CA LEU A 78 -12.33 5.76 -7.96
C LEU A 78 -12.03 5.44 -9.41
N HIS A 79 -12.94 5.80 -10.32
CA HIS A 79 -12.78 5.62 -11.75
C HIS A 79 -12.46 6.94 -12.43
N PHE A 80 -11.40 7.01 -13.21
CA PHE A 80 -11.17 8.08 -14.17
C PHE A 80 -11.74 7.65 -15.52
N ASN A 81 -12.49 8.56 -16.16
CA ASN A 81 -13.12 8.33 -17.46
C ASN A 81 -12.39 9.17 -18.52
N GLY A 82 -11.89 8.52 -19.56
CA GLY A 82 -11.40 9.21 -20.77
C GLY A 82 -9.90 9.49 -20.81
N THR A 83 -9.48 10.34 -21.73
CA THR A 83 -8.05 10.70 -21.93
C THR A 83 -7.61 11.86 -21.05
N THR A 84 -8.54 12.49 -20.32
CA THR A 84 -8.30 13.66 -19.48
C THR A 84 -8.54 13.32 -18.03
N ILE A 85 -7.61 13.73 -17.18
CA ILE A 85 -7.60 13.46 -15.74
C ILE A 85 -8.82 14.03 -14.98
N TYR A 86 -9.53 15.01 -15.55
CA TYR A 86 -10.59 15.77 -14.87
C TYR A 86 -11.96 15.09 -14.77
N GLU A 87 -12.17 13.98 -15.47
CA GLU A 87 -13.43 13.25 -15.41
C GLU A 87 -13.24 12.03 -14.52
N TRP A 88 -13.79 12.09 -13.30
CA TRP A 88 -13.73 10.98 -12.36
C TRP A 88 -15.11 10.68 -11.76
N LYS A 89 -15.28 9.45 -11.30
CA LYS A 89 -16.45 8.96 -10.59
C LYS A 89 -16.01 8.08 -9.45
N TYR A 90 -16.42 8.46 -8.24
CA TYR A 90 -16.27 7.62 -7.07
C TYR A 90 -17.51 6.74 -6.88
N LYS A 91 -17.28 5.48 -6.53
CA LYS A 91 -18.27 4.48 -6.16
C LYS A 91 -17.95 4.00 -4.75
N GLY A 92 -18.67 4.54 -3.78
CA GLY A 92 -18.52 4.19 -2.37
C GLY A 92 -19.37 5.15 -1.53
N GLY A 93 -19.51 4.83 -0.24
CA GLY A 93 -20.22 5.68 0.73
C GLY A 93 -19.36 6.07 1.92
N SER A 94 -18.11 5.61 1.98
CA SER A 94 -17.24 5.74 3.15
C SER A 94 -16.36 6.99 3.13
N LEU A 95 -16.31 7.70 2.00
CA LEU A 95 -15.60 8.97 1.83
C LEU A 95 -16.54 10.10 1.43
N SER A 96 -16.32 11.29 1.99
CA SER A 96 -16.98 12.51 1.57
C SER A 96 -16.41 13.03 0.25
N GLU A 97 -17.15 13.89 -0.46
CA GLU A 97 -16.67 14.48 -1.71
C GLU A 97 -15.36 15.26 -1.52
N ALA A 98 -15.20 15.95 -0.38
CA ALA A 98 -13.98 16.67 -0.04
C ALA A 98 -12.80 15.73 0.23
N GLU A 99 -13.04 14.57 0.84
CA GLU A 99 -12.04 13.53 1.05
C GLU A 99 -11.61 12.91 -0.29
N VAL A 100 -12.56 12.59 -1.17
CA VAL A 100 -12.25 12.05 -2.51
C VAL A 100 -11.47 13.06 -3.36
N LEU A 101 -11.80 14.35 -3.29
CA LEU A 101 -11.07 15.39 -4.01
C LEU A 101 -9.60 15.47 -3.61
N GLN A 102 -9.27 15.31 -2.32
CA GLN A 102 -7.87 15.24 -1.87
C GLN A 102 -7.12 14.08 -2.55
N ILE A 103 -7.76 12.91 -2.63
CA ILE A 103 -7.19 11.72 -3.29
C ILE A 103 -6.99 11.97 -4.79
N VAL A 104 -7.99 12.55 -5.44
CA VAL A 104 -7.93 12.89 -6.87
C VAL A 104 -6.79 13.87 -7.13
N ASP A 105 -6.67 14.94 -6.35
CA ASP A 105 -5.62 15.94 -6.49
C ASP A 105 -4.22 15.31 -6.37
N LEU A 106 -4.03 14.44 -5.37
CA LEU A 106 -2.77 13.69 -5.17
C LEU A 106 -2.45 12.75 -6.34
N LEU A 107 -3.45 12.06 -6.90
CA LEU A 107 -3.26 11.17 -8.05
C LEU A 107 -3.01 11.93 -9.36
N GLN A 108 -3.46 13.17 -9.45
CA GLN A 108 -3.33 14.04 -10.62
C GLN A 108 -2.07 14.89 -10.63
N ASP A 109 -1.52 15.22 -9.46
CA ASP A 109 -0.29 16.01 -9.39
C ASP A 109 0.89 15.24 -10.03
N LYS A 110 1.66 15.94 -10.86
CA LYS A 110 2.77 15.37 -11.65
C LYS A 110 4.05 15.22 -10.84
N GLU A 111 4.14 15.93 -9.72
CA GLU A 111 5.09 15.61 -8.66
C GLU A 111 4.41 14.59 -7.75
N GLN A 112 4.51 13.32 -8.12
CA GLN A 112 3.95 12.24 -7.33
C GLN A 112 4.68 12.13 -5.99
N ILE A 113 4.29 12.98 -5.04
CA ILE A 113 4.58 12.80 -3.62
C ILE A 113 3.51 11.82 -3.13
N PHE A 114 3.64 10.56 -3.54
CA PHE A 114 3.29 9.47 -2.63
C PHE A 114 4.07 9.72 -1.35
N LEU A 115 3.66 9.17 -0.21
CA LEU A 115 4.50 9.19 0.98
C LEU A 115 5.84 8.47 0.67
N SER A 116 6.76 9.15 -0.01
CA SER A 116 8.14 9.27 0.39
C SER A 116 8.03 9.96 1.73
N GLY A 117 7.77 9.14 2.75
CA GLY A 117 7.80 9.60 4.11
C GLY A 117 9.11 10.37 4.26
N ASN A 118 9.00 11.66 4.59
CA ASN A 118 10.07 12.33 5.31
C ASN A 118 10.19 11.77 6.76
N ASP A 119 9.56 10.63 7.01
CA ASP A 119 9.71 9.77 8.15
C ASP A 119 10.54 8.54 7.71
N PRO A 120 11.75 8.33 8.26
CA PRO A 120 12.61 7.19 7.89
C PRO A 120 11.91 5.83 8.09
N ASP A 121 10.86 5.76 8.91
CA ASP A 121 10.12 4.54 9.23
C ASP A 121 9.11 4.12 8.14
N THR A 122 8.73 5.01 7.21
CA THR A 122 7.76 4.74 6.13
C THR A 122 8.43 4.52 4.75
N ALA A 123 9.77 4.57 4.68
CA ALA A 123 10.53 4.82 3.46
C ALA A 123 10.78 3.61 2.53
N LEU A 124 10.12 2.46 2.74
CA LEU A 124 10.55 1.21 2.09
C LEU A 124 9.42 0.49 1.33
N SER A 125 8.70 1.22 0.47
CA SER A 125 7.77 0.62 -0.50
C SER A 125 8.38 0.56 -1.90
N PHE A 126 8.27 -0.58 -2.59
CA PHE A 126 8.82 -0.77 -3.94
C PHE A 126 8.12 -1.83 -4.78
N THR A 127 8.38 -1.82 -6.07
CA THR A 127 7.93 -2.86 -7.01
C THR A 127 9.04 -3.83 -7.30
N TYR A 128 8.69 -5.11 -7.39
CA TYR A 128 9.59 -6.17 -7.78
C TYR A 128 9.00 -6.92 -8.98
N ASP A 129 9.69 -6.82 -10.11
CA ASP A 129 9.25 -7.38 -11.39
C ASP A 129 10.11 -8.58 -11.76
N ARG A 130 9.51 -9.79 -11.78
CA ARG A 130 10.21 -11.00 -12.21
C ARG A 130 9.25 -12.07 -12.74
N PHE A 131 9.69 -12.83 -13.74
CA PHE A 131 8.91 -13.94 -14.33
C PHE A 131 7.48 -13.57 -14.75
N HIS A 132 7.30 -12.36 -15.30
CA HIS A 132 5.98 -11.83 -15.71
C HIS A 132 5.00 -11.59 -14.55
N GLU A 133 5.48 -11.68 -13.31
CA GLU A 133 4.75 -11.31 -12.11
C GLU A 133 5.32 -9.99 -11.57
N ARG A 134 4.43 -9.05 -11.28
CA ARG A 134 4.76 -7.83 -10.54
C ARG A 134 4.28 -7.98 -9.12
N LYS A 135 5.20 -7.78 -8.17
CA LYS A 135 4.92 -7.78 -6.75
C LYS A 135 5.10 -6.38 -6.17
N TYR A 136 4.19 -5.98 -5.30
CA TYR A 136 4.25 -4.73 -4.56
C TYR A 136 4.74 -5.00 -3.15
N ILE A 137 5.88 -4.46 -2.80
CA ILE A 137 6.54 -4.73 -1.54
C ILE A 137 6.38 -3.48 -0.68
N GLN A 138 5.87 -3.63 0.52
CA GLN A 138 5.84 -2.60 1.53
C GLN A 138 6.56 -3.12 2.76
N LEU A 139 7.60 -2.41 3.18
CA LEU A 139 8.29 -2.69 4.43
C LEU A 139 7.86 -1.63 5.45
N VAL A 140 7.37 -2.09 6.59
CA VAL A 140 6.94 -1.23 7.70
C VAL A 140 7.91 -1.46 8.84
N ALA A 141 8.64 -0.42 9.25
CA ALA A 141 9.52 -0.48 10.41
C ALA A 141 8.68 -0.54 11.70
N ASP A 142 9.05 -1.43 12.61
CA ASP A 142 8.40 -1.62 13.91
C ASP A 142 9.45 -2.06 14.94
N GLU A 143 9.67 -1.33 16.03
CA GLU A 143 10.51 -1.71 17.19
C GLU A 143 11.80 -2.55 16.93
N GLY A 144 12.57 -2.24 15.88
CA GLY A 144 13.82 -2.96 15.56
C GLY A 144 13.66 -4.15 14.59
N ARG A 145 12.48 -4.28 13.99
CA ARG A 145 12.10 -5.23 12.95
C ARG A 145 11.41 -4.53 11.77
N TYR A 146 11.23 -5.27 10.69
CA TYR A 146 10.49 -4.89 9.50
C TYR A 146 9.41 -5.92 9.21
N LEU A 147 8.18 -5.45 9.06
CA LEU A 147 7.08 -6.25 8.52
C LEU A 147 7.07 -6.12 7.00
N VAL A 148 7.05 -7.26 6.31
CA VAL A 148 7.04 -7.34 4.86
C VAL A 148 5.63 -7.66 4.37
N PHE A 149 5.09 -6.79 3.55
CA PHE A 149 3.84 -7.01 2.83
C PHE A 149 4.12 -7.15 1.33
N ILE A 150 3.59 -8.20 0.71
CA ILE A 150 3.65 -8.47 -0.73
C ILE A 150 2.23 -8.39 -1.29
N ASN A 151 2.00 -7.50 -2.25
CA ASN A 151 0.69 -7.20 -2.84
C ASN A 151 -0.36 -6.81 -1.80
N GLY A 152 0.07 -6.16 -0.72
CA GLY A 152 -0.78 -5.77 0.41
C GLY A 152 -0.89 -6.83 1.49
N SER A 153 -0.64 -8.10 1.19
CA SER A 153 -0.69 -9.22 2.15
C SER A 153 0.60 -9.34 2.93
N PHE A 154 0.51 -9.51 4.25
CA PHE A 154 1.68 -9.84 5.05
C PHE A 154 2.32 -11.14 4.55
N SER A 155 3.65 -11.12 4.48
CA SER A 155 4.43 -12.22 3.95
C SER A 155 5.52 -12.66 4.92
N ALA A 156 6.16 -11.73 5.62
CA ALA A 156 7.25 -12.07 6.52
C ALA A 156 7.56 -10.99 7.57
N GLU A 157 8.30 -11.38 8.60
CA GLU A 157 9.00 -10.49 9.52
C GLU A 157 10.50 -10.63 9.32
N ILE A 158 11.19 -9.50 9.37
CA ILE A 158 12.65 -9.43 9.27
C ILE A 158 13.15 -8.66 10.49
N GLU A 159 13.98 -9.30 11.32
CA GLU A 159 14.53 -8.70 12.53
C GLU A 159 16.05 -8.58 12.44
N MET A 160 16.61 -7.60 13.15
CA MET A 160 18.05 -7.51 13.32
C MET A 160 18.48 -8.59 14.33
N MET A 161 19.19 -9.60 13.85
CA MET A 161 19.87 -10.59 14.69
C MET A 161 21.26 -10.09 15.10
N GLU A 162 22.11 -10.96 15.66
CA GLU A 162 23.40 -10.56 16.25
C GLU A 162 24.29 -9.70 15.32
N GLU A 163 24.29 -9.96 14.00
CA GLU A 163 25.13 -9.24 13.03
C GLU A 163 24.44 -8.85 11.71
N ASP A 164 23.22 -9.34 11.43
CA ASP A 164 22.53 -9.08 10.17
C ASP A 164 21.00 -9.14 10.30
N TRP A 165 20.32 -8.56 9.32
CA TRP A 165 18.87 -8.68 9.16
C TRP A 165 18.52 -10.06 8.61
N GLU A 166 17.64 -10.76 9.31
CA GLU A 166 17.21 -12.12 8.97
C GLU A 166 15.69 -12.24 9.00
N LEU A 167 15.16 -13.10 8.13
CA LEU A 167 13.74 -13.46 8.13
C LEU A 167 13.45 -14.37 9.33
N THR A 168 12.62 -13.91 10.26
CA THR A 168 12.32 -14.60 11.52
C THR A 168 10.94 -15.26 11.54
N SER A 169 10.01 -14.75 10.71
CA SER A 169 8.64 -15.23 10.61
C SER A 169 8.12 -15.08 9.17
N GLY A 170 7.11 -15.88 8.81
CA GLY A 170 6.53 -15.94 7.46
C GLY A 170 7.43 -16.62 6.43
N ASP A 171 7.17 -16.38 5.14
CA ASP A 171 7.93 -16.95 4.03
C ASP A 171 7.93 -16.03 2.80
N ILE A 172 9.07 -16.00 2.10
CA ILE A 172 9.24 -15.31 0.83
C ILE A 172 9.91 -16.29 -0.14
N ASP A 173 9.07 -16.99 -0.90
CA ASP A 173 9.50 -18.04 -1.85
C ASP A 173 10.57 -17.57 -2.86
N ASP A 174 10.51 -16.30 -3.26
CA ASP A 174 11.49 -15.74 -4.18
C ASP A 174 12.73 -15.23 -3.43
N SER A 175 13.77 -16.07 -3.38
CA SER A 175 15.09 -15.72 -2.84
C SER A 175 15.70 -14.40 -3.36
N TYR A 176 15.41 -13.99 -4.59
CA TYR A 176 15.92 -12.73 -5.15
C TYR A 176 15.12 -11.54 -4.62
N LEU A 177 13.81 -11.72 -4.42
CA LEU A 177 12.98 -10.74 -3.74
C LEU A 177 13.44 -10.56 -2.29
N LEU A 178 13.65 -11.65 -1.57
CA LEU A 178 14.18 -11.59 -0.19
C LEU A 178 15.53 -10.86 -0.15
N THR A 179 16.42 -11.13 -1.10
CA THR A 179 17.72 -10.45 -1.21
C THR A 179 17.55 -8.94 -1.45
N GLU A 180 16.63 -8.55 -2.33
CA GLU A 180 16.32 -7.14 -2.62
C GLU A 180 15.75 -6.44 -1.38
N ILE A 181 14.83 -7.09 -0.65
CA ILE A 181 14.27 -6.59 0.62
C ILE A 181 15.37 -6.35 1.64
N LEU A 182 16.20 -7.35 1.92
CA LEU A 182 17.30 -7.25 2.89
C LEU A 182 18.31 -6.17 2.50
N THR A 183 18.60 -6.05 1.20
CA THR A 183 19.50 -4.99 0.70
C THR A 183 18.95 -3.61 1.01
N ARG A 184 17.66 -3.39 0.77
CA ARG A 184 17.01 -2.11 1.03
C ARG A 184 16.96 -1.76 2.51
N ILE A 185 16.63 -2.75 3.34
CA ILE A 185 16.66 -2.62 4.80
C ILE A 185 18.05 -2.17 5.28
N ARG A 186 19.13 -2.81 4.82
CA ARG A 186 20.51 -2.46 5.18
C ARG A 186 20.94 -1.06 4.72
N THR A 187 20.32 -0.55 3.65
CA THR A 187 20.61 0.78 3.11
C THR A 187 19.65 1.86 3.61
N SER A 188 18.64 1.49 4.39
CA SER A 188 17.72 2.43 5.03
C SER A 188 18.49 3.19 6.13
N PRO A 189 18.37 4.52 6.21
CA PRO A 189 19.10 5.36 7.16
C PRO A 189 18.69 5.14 8.62
#